data_AF-S3BT35-F1
#
_entry.id   AF-S3BT35-F1
#
_cell.length_a   1.000
_cell.length_b   1.000
_cell.length_c   1.000
_cell.angle_alpha   90.00
_cell.angle_beta   90.00
_cell.angle_gamma   90.00
#
_symmetry.space_group_name_H-M   'P 1'
#
loop_
_entity.id
_entity.type
_entity.pdbx_description
1 polymer ?
#
loop_
_entity_poly.entity_id
_entity_poly.type
_entity_poly.pdbx_seq_one_letter_code
_entity_poly.pdbx_strand_id
1 'polypeptide(L)'
;MAFNPRMSILPPNQHRNARSKDVPDLLVRLTDKEIVACVADMGIPFSVGDLQKPNPLLVQKIFEWFAEELLNVTRETVEPAMRAAAEEVCGDEYGDVLMPADTRCLMGFCASLRVLLGECCVRDFSFTDLYRPTYERLTMILSYLINFVRFREGQGHIIDQHSQRGAVTRQRADELYNANQDLERRLESLRSARSAAEVQVRDKMQRNDELKRRLVELQRSQKQVGTRLDEARERKKQLVDQLERKTATKIMLRQESAKLQPYVLQSPAALQTNLADLSNTLATNRAHIESLERRARALQTSADSFGVVSADVASCIKLLEEIGGELAKEEEDNAKKTRQRDALTERGADVKEVERAETMLQKQLAKWNERTDKLREQSAAKAHEAKEKMEELKQIHRTLNEERSDKGRDIEKRRVRIEQTEKKMLDLKENIENEVHNAYDEYLKMESHIKLYITEMEQTVNM
;
A
#
# COMPACT_ATOMS: atom_id res chain seq x y z
N MET A 1 -39.87 -71.79 3.53
CA MET A 1 -39.53 -70.57 4.28
C MET A 1 -40.82 -69.78 4.41
N ALA A 2 -41.40 -69.83 5.61
CA ALA A 2 -42.79 -69.44 5.85
C ALA A 2 -42.91 -67.93 6.06
N PHE A 3 -43.79 -67.33 5.27
CA PHE A 3 -44.32 -65.99 5.41
C PHE A 3 -45.36 -66.01 6.53
N ASN A 4 -45.32 -65.06 7.47
CA ASN A 4 -46.53 -64.68 8.20
C ASN A 4 -46.48 -63.21 8.67
N PRO A 5 -47.50 -62.40 8.35
CA PRO A 5 -47.62 -60.99 8.70
C PRO A 5 -48.35 -60.82 10.04
N ARG A 6 -47.97 -59.82 10.84
CA ARG A 6 -48.83 -59.35 11.95
C ARG A 6 -48.91 -57.82 11.98
N MET A 7 -50.16 -57.39 11.87
CA MET A 7 -50.67 -56.04 12.09
C MET A 7 -50.56 -55.58 13.55
N SER A 8 -50.46 -54.25 13.67
CA SER A 8 -51.10 -53.38 14.67
C SER A 8 -50.65 -53.45 16.13
N ILE A 9 -50.21 -52.31 16.68
CA ILE A 9 -51.02 -51.42 17.55
C ILE A 9 -50.13 -50.25 17.97
N LEU A 10 -50.47 -49.04 17.52
CA LEU A 10 -50.02 -47.77 18.09
C LEU A 10 -50.68 -47.58 19.47
N PRO A 11 -49.94 -47.25 20.55
CA PRO A 11 -50.53 -46.62 21.72
C PRO A 11 -50.74 -45.12 21.44
N PRO A 12 -51.85 -44.52 21.90
CA PRO A 12 -52.17 -43.14 21.63
C PRO A 12 -51.34 -42.20 22.52
N ASN A 13 -50.84 -41.15 21.88
CA ASN A 13 -50.73 -39.78 22.39
C ASN A 13 -50.70 -39.63 23.93
N GLN A 14 -49.51 -39.75 24.52
CA GLN A 14 -49.24 -39.12 25.81
C GLN A 14 -48.42 -37.86 25.54
N HIS A 15 -49.07 -36.71 25.73
CA HIS A 15 -48.45 -35.40 25.77
C HIS A 15 -47.29 -35.41 26.75
N ARG A 16 -46.08 -35.65 26.25
CA ARG A 16 -44.86 -35.24 26.92
C ARG A 16 -44.76 -33.73 26.72
N ASN A 17 -45.35 -32.99 27.65
CA ASN A 17 -44.88 -31.66 28.00
C ASN A 17 -43.42 -31.81 28.45
N ALA A 18 -42.51 -31.83 27.48
CA ALA A 18 -41.12 -31.53 27.71
C ALA A 18 -41.08 -30.07 28.11
N ARG A 19 -41.19 -29.81 29.41
CA ARG A 19 -40.66 -28.58 30.00
C ARG A 19 -39.23 -28.49 29.51
N SER A 20 -38.97 -27.55 28.61
CA SER A 20 -37.61 -27.15 28.26
C SER A 20 -36.95 -26.75 29.57
N LYS A 21 -36.05 -27.60 30.04
CA LYS A 21 -35.14 -27.27 31.14
C LYS A 21 -34.47 -25.97 30.78
N ASP A 22 -34.52 -25.05 31.73
CA ASP A 22 -33.96 -23.71 31.72
C ASP A 22 -32.65 -23.68 30.94
N VAL A 23 -32.65 -22.90 29.84
CA VAL A 23 -31.40 -22.39 29.28
C VAL A 23 -30.78 -21.59 30.42
N PRO A 24 -29.58 -21.93 30.91
CA PRO A 24 -28.99 -21.22 32.01
C PRO A 24 -28.90 -19.74 31.64
N ASP A 25 -29.29 -18.89 32.57
CA ASP A 25 -29.24 -17.42 32.60
C ASP A 25 -27.79 -16.90 32.42
N LEU A 26 -27.12 -17.31 31.34
CA LEU A 26 -25.70 -17.05 31.08
C LEU A 26 -25.46 -15.67 30.46
N LEU A 27 -26.52 -14.95 30.10
CA LEU A 27 -26.45 -13.60 29.59
C LEU A 27 -27.45 -12.72 30.35
N VAL A 28 -26.92 -11.68 31.01
CA VAL A 28 -27.69 -10.71 31.78
C VAL A 28 -28.76 -10.09 30.88
N ARG A 29 -30.04 -10.31 31.22
CA ARG A 29 -31.16 -9.61 30.58
C ARG A 29 -30.97 -8.11 30.81
N LEU A 30 -30.87 -7.36 29.71
CA LEU A 30 -30.68 -5.91 29.78
C LEU A 30 -31.95 -5.25 30.31
N THR A 31 -31.80 -4.12 30.99
CA THR A 31 -32.94 -3.34 31.43
C THR A 31 -33.63 -2.66 30.25
N ASP A 32 -34.94 -2.43 30.34
CA ASP A 32 -35.72 -1.79 29.28
C ASP A 32 -35.12 -0.44 28.84
N LYS A 33 -34.54 0.30 29.79
CA LYS A 33 -33.88 1.59 29.53
C LYS A 33 -32.59 1.43 28.71
N GLU A 34 -31.81 0.38 28.96
CA GLU A 34 -30.59 0.10 28.21
C GLU A 34 -30.90 -0.38 26.80
N ILE A 35 -31.91 -1.24 26.63
CA ILE A 35 -32.36 -1.69 25.31
C ILE A 35 -32.84 -0.48 24.49
N VAL A 36 -33.65 0.39 25.11
CA VAL A 36 -34.14 1.61 24.46
C VAL A 36 -33.00 2.56 24.11
N ALA A 37 -32.03 2.76 24.99
CA ALA A 37 -30.87 3.60 24.71
C ALA A 37 -30.05 3.05 23.54
N CYS A 38 -29.72 1.75 23.53
CA CYS A 38 -28.95 1.15 22.44
C CYS A 38 -29.71 1.19 21.10
N VAL A 39 -31.03 1.01 21.09
CA VAL A 39 -31.83 1.14 19.85
C VAL A 39 -31.94 2.60 19.41
N ALA A 40 -32.00 3.55 20.34
CA ALA A 40 -31.99 4.97 20.02
C ALA A 40 -30.63 5.44 19.45
N ASP A 41 -29.52 4.86 19.92
CA ASP A 41 -28.18 5.10 19.38
C ASP A 41 -28.06 4.65 17.90
N MET A 42 -28.90 3.72 17.46
CA MET A 42 -29.01 3.28 16.06
C MET A 42 -29.81 4.26 15.18
N GLY A 43 -30.30 5.36 15.75
CA GLY A 43 -31.06 6.38 15.03
C GLY A 43 -32.54 6.06 14.82
N ILE A 44 -33.06 4.98 15.44
CA ILE A 44 -34.47 4.62 15.40
C ILE A 44 -35.17 5.20 16.64
N PRO A 45 -36.19 6.08 16.50
CA PRO A 45 -36.92 6.60 17.65
C PRO A 45 -37.71 5.46 18.30
N PHE A 46 -37.22 4.98 19.44
CA PHE A 46 -37.78 3.86 20.18
C PHE A 46 -37.99 4.27 21.64
N SER A 47 -39.17 4.02 22.20
CA SER A 47 -39.49 4.37 23.59
C SER A 47 -39.78 3.13 24.43
N VAL A 48 -39.76 3.29 25.76
CA VAL A 48 -40.13 2.21 26.71
C VAL A 48 -41.57 1.74 26.49
N GLY A 49 -42.46 2.64 26.05
CA GLY A 49 -43.85 2.30 25.70
C GLY A 49 -43.95 1.41 24.46
N ASP A 50 -43.08 1.65 23.47
CA ASP A 50 -42.99 0.84 22.25
C ASP A 50 -42.37 -0.53 22.52
N LEU A 51 -41.50 -0.66 23.53
CA LEU A 51 -41.00 -1.96 23.97
C LEU A 51 -42.12 -2.77 24.65
N GLN A 52 -42.88 -2.16 25.56
CA GLN A 52 -43.98 -2.83 26.28
C GLN A 52 -45.15 -3.22 25.36
N LYS A 53 -45.41 -2.44 24.32
CA LYS A 53 -46.40 -2.73 23.28
C LYS A 53 -45.73 -2.68 21.90
N PRO A 54 -45.05 -3.76 21.50
CA PRO A 54 -44.23 -3.77 20.31
C PRO A 54 -45.07 -3.62 19.03
N ASN A 55 -44.78 -2.58 18.26
CA ASN A 55 -45.35 -2.37 16.94
C ASN A 55 -44.58 -3.23 15.91
N PRO A 56 -45.25 -4.14 15.18
CA PRO A 56 -44.61 -5.00 14.19
C PRO A 56 -43.74 -4.26 13.17
N LEU A 57 -44.18 -3.09 12.68
CA LEU A 57 -43.42 -2.31 11.70
C LEU A 57 -42.12 -1.74 12.29
N LEU A 58 -42.17 -1.31 13.56
CA LEU A 58 -40.99 -0.75 14.22
C LEU A 58 -39.98 -1.86 14.54
N VAL A 59 -40.47 -3.02 14.98
CA VAL A 59 -39.64 -4.21 15.23
C VAL A 59 -38.98 -4.72 13.95
N GLN A 60 -39.71 -4.75 12.83
CA GLN A 60 -39.14 -5.11 11.53
C GLN A 60 -38.00 -4.17 11.13
N LYS A 61 -38.18 -2.84 11.26
CA LYS A 61 -37.12 -1.85 10.98
C LYS A 61 -35.88 -2.03 11.86
N ILE A 62 -36.06 -2.35 13.14
CA ILE A 62 -34.94 -2.61 14.05
C ILE A 62 -34.14 -3.83 13.58
N PHE A 63 -34.84 -4.93 13.28
CA PHE A 63 -34.15 -6.12 12.79
C PHE A 63 -33.52 -5.92 11.41
N GLU A 64 -34.17 -5.17 10.51
CA GLU A 64 -33.63 -4.76 9.20
C GLU A 64 -32.28 -4.08 9.36
N TRP A 65 -32.21 -3.08 10.24
CA TRP A 65 -30.96 -2.42 10.56
C TRP A 65 -29.88 -3.39 11.07
N PHE A 66 -30.23 -4.30 12.00
CA PHE A 66 -29.25 -5.27 12.50
C PHE A 66 -28.73 -6.23 11.44
N ALA A 67 -29.58 -6.65 10.50
CA ALA A 67 -29.18 -7.50 9.40
C ALA A 67 -28.31 -6.75 8.38
N GLU A 68 -28.58 -5.47 8.14
CA GLU A 68 -27.72 -4.61 7.33
C GLU A 68 -26.34 -4.43 7.99
N GLU A 69 -26.31 -4.08 9.27
CA GLU A 69 -25.07 -3.76 9.99
C GLU A 69 -24.21 -5.01 10.32
N LEU A 70 -24.81 -6.16 10.57
CA LEU A 70 -24.08 -7.37 10.97
C LEU A 70 -23.80 -8.32 9.80
N LEU A 71 -24.69 -8.38 8.82
CA LEU A 71 -24.58 -9.31 7.69
C LEU A 71 -24.35 -8.61 6.34
N ASN A 72 -24.43 -7.27 6.26
CA ASN A 72 -24.48 -6.52 4.99
C ASN A 72 -25.60 -7.02 4.06
N VAL A 73 -26.73 -7.44 4.64
CA VAL A 73 -27.89 -7.96 3.92
C VAL A 73 -28.89 -6.83 3.78
N THR A 74 -29.00 -6.27 2.57
CA THR A 74 -29.99 -5.25 2.22
C THR A 74 -31.08 -5.85 1.34
N ARG A 75 -32.19 -5.13 1.16
CA ARG A 75 -33.25 -5.53 0.22
C ARG A 75 -32.70 -5.81 -1.19
N GLU A 76 -31.70 -5.05 -1.63
CA GLU A 76 -31.07 -5.17 -2.95
C GLU A 76 -30.23 -6.44 -3.12
N THR A 77 -29.65 -6.98 -2.03
CA THR A 77 -28.89 -8.23 -2.10
C THR A 77 -29.79 -9.46 -1.95
N VAL A 78 -30.88 -9.36 -1.19
CA VAL A 78 -31.84 -10.44 -0.96
C VAL A 78 -32.78 -10.64 -2.15
N GLU A 79 -33.27 -9.55 -2.75
CA GLU A 79 -34.30 -9.63 -3.78
C GLU A 79 -33.89 -10.48 -5.01
N PRO A 80 -32.68 -10.34 -5.59
CA PRO A 80 -32.24 -11.17 -6.71
C PRO A 80 -32.12 -12.65 -6.35
N ALA A 81 -31.57 -12.97 -5.17
CA ALA A 81 -31.41 -14.34 -4.72
C ALA A 81 -32.77 -15.01 -4.43
N MET A 82 -33.69 -14.27 -3.80
CA MET A 82 -35.04 -14.77 -3.49
C MET A 82 -35.94 -14.85 -4.72
N ARG A 83 -35.73 -13.99 -5.73
CA ARG A 83 -36.40 -14.09 -7.03
C ARG A 83 -35.97 -15.36 -7.76
N ALA A 84 -34.67 -15.60 -7.89
CA ALA A 84 -34.15 -16.82 -8.52
C ALA A 84 -34.63 -18.09 -7.80
N ALA A 85 -34.67 -18.09 -6.47
CA ALA A 85 -35.20 -19.21 -5.69
C ALA A 85 -36.72 -19.41 -5.87
N ALA A 86 -37.50 -18.32 -6.01
CA ALA A 86 -38.93 -18.41 -6.26
C ALA A 86 -39.23 -18.92 -7.68
N GLU A 87 -38.46 -18.49 -8.68
CA GLU A 87 -38.53 -18.98 -10.06
C GLU A 87 -38.19 -20.48 -10.14
N GLU A 88 -37.20 -20.95 -9.36
CA GLU A 88 -36.83 -22.37 -9.29
C GLU A 88 -37.93 -23.24 -8.66
N VAL A 89 -38.62 -22.75 -7.62
CA VAL A 89 -39.61 -23.52 -6.87
C VAL A 89 -41.01 -23.47 -7.49
N CYS A 90 -41.42 -22.31 -8.03
CA CYS A 90 -42.77 -22.05 -8.53
C CYS A 90 -42.85 -21.93 -10.07
N GLY A 91 -41.72 -21.88 -10.77
CA GLY A 91 -41.64 -21.64 -12.21
C GLY A 91 -41.77 -20.15 -12.59
N ASP A 92 -41.16 -19.76 -13.71
CA ASP A 92 -41.11 -18.37 -14.23
C ASP A 92 -42.49 -17.69 -14.31
N GLU A 93 -43.55 -18.43 -14.65
CA GLU A 93 -44.88 -17.88 -14.88
C GLU A 93 -45.69 -17.63 -13.60
N TYR A 94 -45.36 -18.34 -12.50
CA TYR A 94 -46.13 -18.27 -11.25
C TYR A 94 -45.31 -17.74 -10.06
N GLY A 95 -44.00 -17.50 -10.23
CA GLY A 95 -43.11 -17.00 -9.18
C GLY A 95 -43.63 -15.70 -8.55
N ASP A 96 -43.95 -14.69 -9.35
CA ASP A 96 -44.43 -13.40 -8.84
C ASP A 96 -45.91 -13.42 -8.39
N VAL A 97 -46.71 -14.38 -8.87
CA VAL A 97 -48.14 -14.51 -8.53
C VAL A 97 -48.35 -15.27 -7.21
N LEU A 98 -47.62 -16.36 -7.00
CA LEU A 98 -47.69 -17.17 -5.78
C LEU A 98 -46.84 -16.60 -4.64
N MET A 99 -45.72 -15.95 -4.98
CA MET A 99 -44.77 -15.39 -4.01
C MET A 99 -44.49 -13.92 -4.33
N PRO A 100 -45.36 -13.00 -3.87
CA PRO A 100 -45.17 -11.57 -4.08
C PRO A 100 -43.79 -11.09 -3.62
N ALA A 101 -43.26 -10.08 -4.31
CA ALA A 101 -41.92 -9.54 -4.08
C ALA A 101 -41.64 -9.20 -2.60
N ASP A 102 -42.60 -8.61 -1.90
CA ASP A 102 -42.44 -8.26 -0.48
C ASP A 102 -42.40 -9.51 0.42
N THR A 103 -43.23 -10.51 0.14
CA THR A 103 -43.27 -11.78 0.90
C THR A 103 -41.97 -12.57 0.73
N ARG A 104 -41.45 -12.70 -0.49
CA ARG A 104 -40.18 -13.39 -0.73
C ARG A 104 -38.99 -12.66 -0.10
N CYS A 105 -38.96 -11.32 -0.16
CA CYS A 105 -37.88 -10.54 0.45
C CYS A 105 -37.90 -10.68 1.97
N LEU A 106 -39.08 -10.62 2.58
CA LEU A 106 -39.23 -10.83 4.01
C LEU A 106 -38.86 -12.26 4.43
N MET A 107 -39.11 -13.25 3.57
CA MET A 107 -38.69 -14.63 3.83
C MET A 107 -37.17 -14.79 3.80
N GLY A 108 -36.51 -14.23 2.78
CA GLY A 108 -35.05 -14.20 2.70
C GLY A 108 -34.45 -13.48 3.90
N PHE A 109 -35.05 -12.36 4.27
CA PHE A 109 -34.68 -11.58 5.44
C PHE A 109 -34.79 -12.37 6.76
N CYS A 110 -35.92 -13.05 6.98
CA CYS A 110 -36.12 -13.90 8.15
C CYS A 110 -35.15 -15.09 8.16
N ALA A 111 -34.79 -15.65 7.00
CA ALA A 111 -33.81 -16.72 6.91
C ALA A 111 -32.41 -16.23 7.34
N SER A 112 -31.98 -15.07 6.85
CA SER A 112 -30.71 -14.45 7.26
C SER A 112 -30.68 -14.11 8.75
N LEU A 113 -31.78 -13.57 9.29
CA LEU A 113 -31.90 -13.32 10.72
C LEU A 113 -31.83 -14.60 11.56
N ARG A 114 -32.39 -15.72 11.10
CA ARG A 114 -32.28 -16.99 11.84
C ARG A 114 -30.85 -17.47 11.95
N VAL A 115 -30.04 -17.27 10.92
CA VAL A 115 -28.61 -17.60 10.97
C VAL A 115 -27.91 -16.71 12.00
N LEU A 116 -28.11 -15.39 11.93
CA LEU A 116 -27.54 -14.43 12.88
C LEU A 116 -27.95 -14.72 14.32
N LEU A 117 -29.25 -14.92 14.55
CA LEU A 117 -29.81 -15.17 15.88
C LEU A 117 -29.41 -16.55 16.40
N GLY A 118 -29.19 -17.53 15.52
CA GLY A 118 -28.59 -18.82 15.87
C GLY A 118 -27.21 -18.66 16.49
N GLU A 119 -26.35 -17.80 15.92
CA GLU A 119 -25.04 -17.44 16.47
C GLU A 119 -25.17 -16.63 17.78
N CYS A 120 -26.22 -15.82 17.91
CA CYS A 120 -26.58 -15.12 19.15
C CYS A 120 -27.24 -16.02 20.21
N CYS A 121 -27.26 -17.35 20.01
CA CYS A 121 -27.87 -18.35 20.89
C CYS A 121 -29.41 -18.37 20.96
N VAL A 122 -30.09 -17.68 20.05
CA VAL A 122 -31.55 -17.74 19.86
C VAL A 122 -31.86 -18.67 18.66
N ARG A 123 -32.14 -19.94 18.97
CA ARG A 123 -32.34 -20.99 17.94
C ARG A 123 -33.78 -21.13 17.45
N ASP A 124 -34.74 -20.51 18.13
CA ASP A 124 -36.17 -20.68 17.91
C ASP A 124 -36.83 -19.47 17.26
N PHE A 125 -36.07 -18.59 16.59
CA PHE A 125 -36.61 -17.38 15.95
C PHE A 125 -37.59 -17.71 14.80
N SER A 126 -38.75 -17.06 14.81
CA SER A 126 -39.86 -17.36 13.90
C SER A 126 -40.54 -16.10 13.36
N PHE A 127 -41.36 -16.24 12.31
CA PHE A 127 -42.09 -15.12 11.73
C PHE A 127 -43.07 -14.45 12.71
N THR A 128 -43.52 -15.15 13.75
CA THR A 128 -44.37 -14.54 14.77
C THR A 128 -43.64 -13.45 15.54
N ASP A 129 -42.30 -13.51 15.60
CA ASP A 129 -41.48 -12.53 16.30
C ASP A 129 -41.37 -11.20 15.54
N LEU A 130 -41.62 -11.24 14.22
CA LEU A 130 -41.67 -10.06 13.36
C LEU A 130 -43.09 -9.50 13.22
N TYR A 131 -44.10 -10.36 13.06
CA TYR A 131 -45.48 -9.94 12.80
C TYR A 131 -46.33 -9.75 14.05
N ARG A 132 -46.02 -10.47 15.12
CA ARG A 132 -46.74 -10.40 16.40
C ARG A 132 -45.75 -10.48 17.57
N PRO A 133 -44.83 -9.51 17.67
CA PRO A 133 -43.84 -9.48 18.74
C PRO A 133 -44.53 -9.48 20.11
N THR A 134 -44.01 -10.26 21.05
CA THR A 134 -44.39 -10.19 22.46
C THR A 134 -43.28 -9.52 23.24
N TYR A 135 -43.65 -8.74 24.26
CA TYR A 135 -42.70 -7.99 25.08
C TYR A 135 -41.58 -8.88 25.61
N GLU A 136 -41.92 -9.98 26.30
CA GLU A 136 -40.91 -10.85 26.93
C GLU A 136 -39.92 -11.43 25.92
N ARG A 137 -40.42 -11.85 24.76
CA ARG A 137 -39.62 -12.46 23.70
C ARG A 137 -38.76 -11.45 22.97
N LEU A 138 -39.31 -10.25 22.69
CA LEU A 138 -38.56 -9.18 22.06
C LEU A 138 -37.43 -8.67 22.97
N THR A 139 -37.70 -8.45 24.26
CA THR A 139 -36.69 -8.06 25.25
C THR A 139 -35.58 -9.11 25.35
N MET A 140 -35.94 -10.39 25.32
CA MET A 140 -34.97 -11.49 25.29
C MET A 140 -34.09 -11.38 24.03
N ILE A 141 -34.69 -11.43 22.85
CA ILE A 141 -33.96 -11.43 21.57
C ILE A 141 -33.04 -10.19 21.44
N LEU A 142 -33.55 -9.00 21.75
CA LEU A 142 -32.75 -7.77 21.71
C LEU A 142 -31.61 -7.79 22.74
N SER A 143 -31.81 -8.39 23.91
CA SER A 143 -30.72 -8.52 24.90
C SER A 143 -29.59 -9.41 24.38
N TYR A 144 -29.91 -10.56 23.79
CA TYR A 144 -28.90 -11.45 23.18
C TYR A 144 -28.17 -10.76 22.02
N LEU A 145 -28.91 -10.06 21.17
CA LEU A 145 -28.37 -9.38 20.00
C LEU A 145 -27.48 -8.18 20.39
N ILE A 146 -27.90 -7.34 21.33
CA ILE A 146 -27.10 -6.21 21.82
C ILE A 146 -25.83 -6.72 22.51
N ASN A 147 -25.91 -7.80 23.30
CA ASN A 147 -24.72 -8.40 23.92
C ASN A 147 -23.74 -8.94 22.87
N PHE A 148 -24.24 -9.52 21.77
CA PHE A 148 -23.41 -9.93 20.64
C PHE A 148 -22.72 -8.75 19.97
N VAL A 149 -23.45 -7.64 19.72
CA VAL A 149 -22.86 -6.42 19.15
C VAL A 149 -21.80 -5.82 20.08
N ARG A 150 -22.05 -5.74 21.39
CA ARG A 150 -21.06 -5.27 22.38
C ARG A 150 -19.81 -6.16 22.40
N PHE A 151 -19.98 -7.47 22.27
CA PHE A 151 -18.85 -8.38 22.15
C PHE A 151 -18.05 -8.12 20.86
N ARG A 152 -18.74 -7.96 19.72
CA ARG A 152 -18.12 -7.61 18.42
C ARG A 152 -17.29 -6.33 18.52
N GLU A 153 -17.86 -5.28 19.11
CA GLU A 153 -17.19 -3.99 19.31
C GLU A 153 -15.97 -4.10 20.25
N GLY A 154 -16.07 -4.89 21.32
CA GLY A 154 -14.93 -5.16 22.21
C GLY A 154 -13.76 -5.86 21.53
N GLN A 155 -14.01 -6.63 20.47
CA GLN A 155 -12.97 -7.29 19.66
C GLN A 155 -12.41 -6.40 18.54
N GLY A 156 -12.78 -5.11 18.46
CA GLY A 156 -12.33 -4.18 17.42
C GLY A 156 -10.82 -4.15 17.23
N HIS A 157 -10.04 -4.21 18.32
CA HIS A 157 -8.58 -4.23 18.26
C HIS A 157 -7.99 -5.42 17.50
N ILE A 158 -8.63 -6.60 17.55
CA ILE A 158 -8.21 -7.80 16.80
C ILE A 158 -8.53 -7.60 15.32
N ILE A 159 -9.73 -7.09 15.02
CA ILE A 159 -10.17 -6.80 13.65
C ILE A 159 -9.24 -5.78 13.02
N ASP A 160 -8.91 -4.69 13.73
CA ASP A 160 -7.99 -3.65 13.27
C ASP A 160 -6.59 -4.22 13.00
N GLN A 161 -6.08 -5.08 13.89
CA GLN A 161 -4.78 -5.73 13.69
C GLN A 161 -4.77 -6.59 12.40
N HIS A 162 -5.81 -7.39 12.17
CA HIS A 162 -5.90 -8.21 10.97
C HIS A 162 -6.14 -7.38 9.70
N SER A 163 -6.97 -6.35 9.79
CA SER A 163 -7.23 -5.39 8.72
C SER A 163 -5.93 -4.67 8.32
N GLN A 164 -5.16 -4.18 9.29
CA GLN A 164 -3.88 -3.54 9.05
C GLN A 164 -2.87 -4.50 8.43
N ARG A 165 -2.79 -5.75 8.89
CA ARG A 165 -1.93 -6.77 8.26
C ARG A 165 -2.34 -7.03 6.81
N GLY A 166 -3.64 -7.15 6.55
CA GLY A 166 -4.19 -7.29 5.20
C GLY A 166 -3.86 -6.10 4.31
N ALA A 167 -3.98 -4.88 4.82
CA ALA A 167 -3.65 -3.64 4.12
C ALA A 167 -2.15 -3.58 3.75
N VAL A 168 -1.26 -3.91 4.68
CA VAL A 168 0.19 -3.96 4.42
C VAL A 168 0.54 -5.02 3.37
N THR A 169 -0.05 -6.22 3.47
CA THR A 169 0.17 -7.27 2.46
C THR A 169 -0.35 -6.85 1.08
N ARG A 170 -1.52 -6.20 1.02
CA ARG A 170 -2.07 -5.67 -0.24
C ARG A 170 -1.19 -4.59 -0.84
N GLN A 171 -0.76 -3.62 -0.04
CA GLN A 171 0.17 -2.57 -0.48
C GLN A 171 1.46 -3.19 -1.04
N ARG A 172 1.99 -4.22 -0.36
CA ARG A 172 3.19 -4.91 -0.83
C ARG A 172 2.97 -5.65 -2.16
N ALA A 173 1.80 -6.26 -2.34
CA ALA A 173 1.43 -6.89 -3.60
C ALA A 173 1.33 -5.86 -4.73
N ASP A 174 0.71 -4.71 -4.48
CA ASP A 174 0.57 -3.62 -5.46
C ASP A 174 1.94 -3.03 -5.84
N GLU A 175 2.83 -2.83 -4.87
CA GLU A 175 4.23 -2.40 -5.12
C GLU A 175 4.98 -3.39 -6.02
N LEU A 176 4.91 -4.69 -5.71
CA LEU A 176 5.58 -5.73 -6.50
C LEU A 176 4.97 -5.85 -7.90
N TYR A 177 3.65 -5.70 -8.02
CA TYR A 177 2.96 -5.73 -9.30
C TYR A 177 3.38 -4.56 -10.18
N ASN A 178 3.42 -3.34 -9.63
CA ASN A 178 3.88 -2.15 -10.34
C ASN A 178 5.35 -2.27 -10.76
N ALA A 179 6.22 -2.75 -9.85
CA ALA A 179 7.62 -2.98 -10.16
C ALA A 179 7.81 -4.02 -11.28
N ASN A 180 6.98 -5.08 -11.29
CA ASN A 180 7.03 -6.09 -12.34
C ASN A 180 6.59 -5.51 -13.69
N GLN A 181 5.50 -4.73 -13.73
CA GLN A 181 5.07 -4.04 -14.95
C GLN A 181 6.16 -3.09 -15.50
N ASP A 182 6.85 -2.35 -14.62
CA ASP A 182 7.94 -1.46 -15.05
C ASP A 182 9.14 -2.25 -15.58
N LEU A 183 9.47 -3.38 -14.97
CA LEU A 183 10.51 -4.28 -15.47
C LEU A 183 10.14 -4.90 -16.82
N GLU A 184 8.89 -5.31 -17.01
CA GLU A 184 8.39 -5.83 -18.29
C GLU A 184 8.48 -4.76 -19.40
N ARG A 185 8.07 -3.52 -19.11
CA ARG A 185 8.22 -2.38 -20.04
C ARG A 185 9.69 -2.12 -20.40
N ARG A 186 10.59 -2.16 -19.41
CA ARG A 186 12.03 -2.02 -19.66
C ARG A 186 12.56 -3.16 -20.51
N LEU A 187 12.14 -4.39 -20.25
CA LEU A 187 12.55 -5.57 -21.01
C LEU A 187 12.11 -5.45 -22.47
N GLU A 188 10.88 -4.99 -22.72
CA GLU A 188 10.38 -4.75 -24.08
C GLU A 188 11.14 -3.64 -24.81
N SER A 189 11.47 -2.55 -24.10
CA SER A 189 12.32 -1.48 -24.65
C SER A 189 13.73 -1.98 -25.03
N LEU A 190 14.30 -2.87 -24.22
CA LEU A 190 15.61 -3.46 -24.49
C LEU A 190 15.55 -4.46 -25.65
N ARG A 191 14.46 -5.23 -25.77
CA ARG A 191 14.23 -6.15 -26.89
C ARG A 191 14.10 -5.40 -28.21
N SER A 192 13.32 -4.33 -28.24
CA SER A 192 13.18 -3.49 -29.43
C SER A 192 14.48 -2.77 -29.81
N ALA A 193 15.22 -2.25 -28.82
CA ALA A 193 16.55 -1.68 -29.06
C ALA A 193 17.53 -2.74 -29.63
N ARG A 194 17.51 -3.96 -29.07
CA ARG A 194 18.32 -5.07 -29.55
C ARG A 194 17.97 -5.47 -30.98
N SER A 195 16.69 -5.60 -31.32
CA SER A 195 16.28 -5.98 -32.68
C SER A 195 16.69 -4.90 -33.70
N ALA A 196 16.54 -3.61 -33.37
CA ALA A 196 17.00 -2.51 -34.20
C ALA A 196 18.53 -2.54 -34.39
N ALA A 197 19.29 -2.80 -33.32
CA ALA A 197 20.74 -2.93 -33.39
C ALA A 197 21.16 -4.15 -34.24
N GLU A 198 20.50 -5.30 -34.11
CA GLU A 198 20.79 -6.50 -34.91
C GLU A 198 20.58 -6.25 -36.41
N VAL A 199 19.54 -5.49 -36.80
CA VAL A 199 19.34 -5.07 -38.19
C VAL A 199 20.50 -4.19 -38.68
N GLN A 200 20.89 -3.17 -37.91
CA GLN A 200 22.02 -2.31 -38.29
C GLN A 200 23.34 -3.08 -38.39
N VAL A 201 23.59 -4.05 -37.50
CA VAL A 201 24.78 -4.89 -37.55
C VAL A 201 24.77 -5.76 -38.81
N ARG A 202 23.63 -6.37 -39.17
CA ARG A 202 23.51 -7.14 -40.42
C ARG A 202 23.77 -6.28 -41.65
N ASP A 203 23.19 -5.09 -41.74
CA ASP A 203 23.44 -4.17 -42.85
C ASP A 203 24.92 -3.78 -42.97
N LYS A 204 25.56 -3.48 -41.83
CA LYS A 204 27.00 -3.17 -41.80
C LYS A 204 27.85 -4.38 -42.20
N MET A 205 27.48 -5.60 -41.78
CA MET A 205 28.16 -6.83 -42.20
C MET A 205 28.02 -7.06 -43.70
N GLN A 206 26.82 -6.91 -44.27
CA GLN A 206 26.60 -7.04 -45.71
C GLN A 206 27.45 -6.03 -46.51
N ARG A 207 27.45 -4.76 -46.10
CA ARG A 207 28.31 -3.73 -46.71
C ARG A 207 29.79 -4.07 -46.59
N ASN A 208 30.22 -4.60 -45.45
CA ASN A 208 31.60 -5.02 -45.25
C ASN A 208 31.99 -6.17 -46.19
N ASP A 209 31.10 -7.16 -46.36
CA ASP A 209 31.33 -8.28 -47.27
C ASP A 209 31.31 -7.85 -48.74
N GLU A 210 30.43 -6.93 -49.12
CA GLU A 210 30.46 -6.29 -50.44
C GLU A 210 31.77 -5.54 -50.70
N LEU A 211 32.23 -4.76 -49.73
CA LEU A 211 33.50 -4.04 -49.81
C LEU A 211 34.69 -5.01 -49.91
N LYS A 212 34.68 -6.11 -49.15
CA LYS A 212 35.70 -7.17 -49.27
C LYS A 212 35.72 -7.78 -50.66
N ARG A 213 34.54 -8.09 -51.24
CA ARG A 213 34.45 -8.62 -52.62
C ARG A 213 35.02 -7.63 -53.63
N ARG A 214 34.61 -6.36 -53.55
CA ARG A 214 35.15 -5.28 -54.40
C ARG A 214 36.65 -5.12 -54.25
N LEU A 215 37.18 -5.22 -53.03
CA LEU A 215 38.61 -5.12 -52.75
C LEU A 215 39.39 -6.27 -53.43
N VAL A 216 38.87 -7.50 -53.37
CA VAL A 216 39.47 -8.65 -54.07
C VAL A 216 39.41 -8.46 -55.59
N GLU A 217 38.29 -7.97 -56.13
CA GLU A 217 38.15 -7.66 -57.57
C GLU A 217 39.13 -6.57 -58.01
N LEU A 218 39.23 -5.48 -57.23
CA LEU A 218 40.19 -4.40 -57.45
C LEU A 218 41.63 -4.93 -57.41
N GLN A 219 41.99 -5.76 -56.43
CA GLN A 219 43.31 -6.38 -56.37
C GLN A 219 43.59 -7.26 -57.60
N ARG A 220 42.60 -8.01 -58.10
CA ARG A 220 42.74 -8.78 -59.35
C ARG A 220 42.95 -7.85 -60.54
N SER A 221 42.17 -6.79 -60.66
CA SER A 221 42.32 -5.80 -61.73
C SER A 221 43.67 -5.09 -61.67
N GLN A 222 44.15 -4.73 -60.47
CA GLN A 222 45.45 -4.12 -60.24
C GLN A 222 46.59 -5.05 -60.68
N LYS A 223 46.50 -6.35 -60.35
CA LYS A 223 47.46 -7.35 -60.82
C LYS A 223 47.47 -7.44 -62.35
N GLN A 224 46.30 -7.47 -62.98
CA GLN A 224 46.19 -7.50 -64.45
C GLN A 224 46.75 -6.23 -65.12
N VAL A 225 46.49 -5.06 -64.55
CA VAL A 225 47.07 -3.80 -65.05
C VAL A 225 48.58 -3.79 -64.82
N GLY A 226 49.06 -4.32 -63.70
CA GLY A 226 50.48 -4.51 -63.42
C GLY A 226 51.17 -5.38 -64.47
N THR A 227 50.61 -6.56 -64.79
CA THR A 227 51.17 -7.42 -65.85
C THR A 227 51.15 -6.74 -67.21
N ARG A 228 50.08 -6.02 -67.56
CA ARG A 228 50.02 -5.24 -68.81
C ARG A 228 51.06 -4.12 -68.85
N LEU A 229 51.31 -3.46 -67.72
CA LEU A 229 52.32 -2.42 -67.61
C LEU A 229 53.73 -3.00 -67.78
N ASP A 230 54.00 -4.16 -67.17
CA ASP A 230 55.28 -4.86 -67.30
C ASP A 230 55.48 -5.34 -68.75
N GLU A 231 54.47 -5.93 -69.38
CA GLU A 231 54.50 -6.27 -70.82
C GLU A 231 54.77 -5.03 -71.70
N ALA A 232 54.13 -3.90 -71.40
CA ALA A 232 54.35 -2.66 -72.13
C ALA A 232 55.77 -2.10 -71.92
N ARG A 233 56.33 -2.24 -70.71
CA ARG A 233 57.72 -1.88 -70.41
C ARG A 233 58.70 -2.78 -71.14
N GLU A 234 58.45 -4.08 -71.18
CA GLU A 234 59.25 -5.06 -71.93
C GLU A 234 59.24 -4.71 -73.43
N ARG A 235 58.05 -4.47 -74.01
CA ARG A 235 57.90 -4.05 -75.41
C ARG A 235 58.60 -2.71 -75.68
N LYS A 236 58.47 -1.74 -74.77
CA LYS A 236 59.19 -0.47 -74.87
C LYS A 236 60.70 -0.70 -74.90
N LYS A 237 61.23 -1.53 -74.00
CA LYS A 237 62.66 -1.87 -73.94
C LYS A 237 63.11 -2.55 -75.24
N GLN A 238 62.34 -3.53 -75.74
CA GLN A 238 62.61 -4.17 -77.02
C GLN A 238 62.62 -3.18 -78.19
N LEU A 239 61.67 -2.24 -78.22
CA LEU A 239 61.62 -1.18 -79.24
C LEU A 239 62.81 -0.21 -79.12
N VAL A 240 63.24 0.13 -77.90
CA VAL A 240 64.43 0.94 -77.67
C VAL A 240 65.68 0.19 -78.13
N ASP A 241 65.86 -1.08 -77.76
CA ASP A 241 66.98 -1.90 -78.21
C ASP A 241 67.00 -2.04 -79.75
N GLN A 242 65.81 -2.21 -80.37
CA GLN A 242 65.69 -2.22 -81.83
C GLN A 242 66.05 -0.86 -82.44
N LEU A 243 65.61 0.25 -81.83
CA LEU A 243 65.95 1.59 -82.26
C LEU A 243 67.47 1.83 -82.15
N GLU A 244 68.10 1.41 -81.05
CA GLU A 244 69.55 1.51 -80.85
C GLU A 244 70.30 0.68 -81.88
N ARG A 245 69.91 -0.57 -82.12
CA ARG A 245 70.48 -1.41 -83.19
C ARG A 245 70.32 -0.76 -84.56
N LYS A 246 69.12 -0.27 -84.90
CA LYS A 246 68.87 0.43 -86.17
C LYS A 246 69.70 1.70 -86.28
N THR A 247 69.87 2.44 -85.18
CA THR A 247 70.69 3.65 -85.13
C THR A 247 72.17 3.32 -85.30
N ALA A 248 72.67 2.25 -84.66
CA ALA A 248 74.02 1.74 -84.85
C ALA A 248 74.25 1.29 -86.30
N THR A 249 73.31 0.54 -86.90
CA THR A 249 73.39 0.17 -88.33
C THR A 249 73.34 1.38 -89.25
N LYS A 250 72.54 2.40 -88.93
CA LYS A 250 72.51 3.66 -89.67
C LYS A 250 73.83 4.41 -89.56
N ILE A 251 74.47 4.41 -88.39
CA ILE A 251 75.79 5.01 -88.19
C ILE A 251 76.85 4.21 -88.96
N MET A 252 76.82 2.88 -88.94
CA MET A 252 77.72 2.05 -89.74
C MET A 252 77.52 2.24 -91.23
N LEU A 253 76.28 2.25 -91.73
CA LEU A 253 75.96 2.55 -93.13
C LEU A 253 76.35 3.98 -93.51
N ARG A 254 76.25 4.95 -92.58
CA ARG A 254 76.81 6.30 -92.78
C ARG A 254 78.33 6.28 -92.84
N GLN A 255 79.01 5.47 -92.03
CA GLN A 255 80.46 5.31 -92.07
C GLN A 255 80.93 4.55 -93.33
N GLU A 256 80.15 3.58 -93.83
CA GLU A 256 80.37 2.90 -95.11
C GLU A 256 80.07 3.82 -96.30
N SER A 257 79.02 4.64 -96.20
CA SER A 257 78.75 5.75 -97.11
C SER A 257 79.85 6.81 -97.07
N ALA A 258 80.47 7.05 -95.90
CA ALA A 258 81.63 7.94 -95.74
C ALA A 258 82.92 7.32 -96.32
N LYS A 259 83.06 5.99 -96.31
CA LYS A 259 84.14 5.26 -97.01
C LYS A 259 83.97 5.28 -98.54
N LEU A 260 82.73 5.39 -99.03
CA LEU A 260 82.40 5.57 -100.45
C LEU A 260 82.40 7.06 -100.87
N GLN A 261 82.72 7.97 -99.96
CA GLN A 261 82.73 9.41 -100.18
C GLN A 261 83.98 10.03 -100.83
N PRO A 262 85.14 9.35 -101.03
CA PRO A 262 86.28 9.97 -101.74
C PRO A 262 86.20 9.94 -103.27
N TYR A 263 85.19 9.31 -103.88
CA TYR A 263 85.01 9.27 -105.34
C TYR A 263 83.72 9.96 -105.79
N VAL A 264 83.53 11.23 -105.47
CA VAL A 264 82.91 12.22 -106.37
C VAL A 264 83.41 13.59 -105.92
N LEU A 265 84.51 14.06 -106.52
CA LEU A 265 84.86 15.47 -106.51
C LEU A 265 83.86 16.21 -107.41
N GLN A 266 83.31 17.33 -106.92
CA GLN A 266 83.59 18.65 -107.50
C GLN A 266 82.90 19.80 -106.72
N SER A 267 83.64 20.91 -106.63
CA SER A 267 83.24 22.28 -106.26
C SER A 267 83.14 22.64 -104.75
N PRO A 268 84.25 23.05 -104.11
CA PRO A 268 84.30 23.38 -102.67
C PRO A 268 83.84 24.81 -102.29
N ALA A 269 83.55 25.69 -103.25
CA ALA A 269 83.41 27.12 -102.96
C ALA A 269 81.99 27.56 -102.59
N ALA A 270 80.93 26.87 -103.06
CA ALA A 270 79.53 27.19 -102.75
C ALA A 270 78.94 26.32 -101.61
N LEU A 271 79.61 25.22 -101.26
CA LEU A 271 79.22 24.34 -100.15
C LEU A 271 79.80 24.80 -98.81
N GLN A 272 80.98 25.43 -98.77
CA GLN A 272 81.53 25.99 -97.53
C GLN A 272 80.71 27.16 -96.97
N THR A 273 80.09 27.97 -97.83
CA THR A 273 79.18 29.04 -97.41
C THR A 273 77.85 28.47 -96.90
N ASN A 274 77.22 27.54 -97.62
CA ASN A 274 75.99 26.88 -97.16
C ASN A 274 76.20 26.00 -95.92
N LEU A 275 77.39 25.40 -95.73
CA LEU A 275 77.72 24.59 -94.56
C LEU A 275 78.12 25.47 -93.37
N ALA A 276 78.72 26.64 -93.61
CA ALA A 276 78.88 27.68 -92.59
C ALA A 276 77.51 28.26 -92.18
N ASP A 277 76.59 28.48 -93.11
CA ASP A 277 75.24 28.96 -92.84
C ASP A 277 74.36 27.89 -92.15
N LEU A 278 74.45 26.62 -92.56
CA LEU A 278 73.80 25.50 -91.87
C LEU A 278 74.42 25.24 -90.49
N SER A 279 75.74 25.41 -90.34
CA SER A 279 76.42 25.32 -89.05
C SER A 279 76.00 26.47 -88.12
N ASN A 280 75.94 27.69 -88.65
CA ASN A 280 75.50 28.87 -87.91
C ASN A 280 74.02 28.75 -87.53
N THR A 281 73.15 28.32 -88.44
CA THR A 281 71.72 28.09 -88.13
C THR A 281 71.52 26.94 -87.14
N LEU A 282 72.36 25.90 -87.18
CA LEU A 282 72.32 24.81 -86.21
C LEU A 282 72.84 25.27 -84.84
N ALA A 283 73.85 26.13 -84.80
CA ALA A 283 74.34 26.76 -83.58
C ALA A 283 73.30 27.71 -82.98
N THR A 284 72.62 28.54 -83.78
CA THR A 284 71.53 29.41 -83.30
C THR A 284 70.33 28.59 -82.84
N ASN A 285 69.97 27.51 -83.55
CA ASN A 285 68.89 26.63 -83.14
C ASN A 285 69.23 25.88 -81.85
N ARG A 286 70.49 25.45 -81.66
CA ARG A 286 70.94 24.87 -80.39
C ARG A 286 70.88 25.88 -79.25
N ALA A 287 71.37 27.10 -79.45
CA ALA A 287 71.27 28.16 -78.45
C ALA A 287 69.81 28.49 -78.12
N HIS A 288 68.93 28.48 -79.13
CA HIS A 288 67.50 28.69 -78.93
C HIS A 288 66.84 27.54 -78.16
N ILE A 289 67.15 26.29 -78.49
CA ILE A 289 66.67 25.10 -77.76
C ILE A 289 67.16 25.12 -76.31
N GLU A 290 68.43 25.46 -76.06
CA GLU A 290 68.94 25.61 -74.69
C GLU A 290 68.21 26.72 -73.92
N SER A 291 67.90 27.85 -74.58
CA SER A 291 67.10 28.91 -73.94
C SER A 291 65.69 28.44 -73.60
N LEU A 292 65.06 27.66 -74.49
CA LEU A 292 63.72 27.10 -74.29
C LEU A 292 63.74 26.01 -73.21
N GLU A 293 64.78 25.19 -73.14
CA GLU A 293 64.97 24.22 -72.06
C GLU A 293 65.17 24.91 -70.71
N ARG A 294 65.99 25.96 -70.62
CA ARG A 294 66.13 26.74 -69.38
C ARG A 294 64.81 27.34 -68.96
N ARG A 295 64.05 27.90 -69.91
CA ARG A 295 62.71 28.46 -69.66
C ARG A 295 61.71 27.39 -69.23
N ALA A 296 61.73 26.22 -69.86
CA ALA A 296 60.88 25.09 -69.51
C ALA A 296 61.20 24.56 -68.11
N ARG A 297 62.48 24.45 -67.74
CA ARG A 297 62.90 24.06 -66.38
C ARG A 297 62.46 25.10 -65.35
N ALA A 298 62.63 26.40 -65.63
CA ALA A 298 62.17 27.46 -64.73
C ALA A 298 60.64 27.46 -64.55
N LEU A 299 59.89 27.24 -65.64
CA LEU A 299 58.43 27.08 -65.59
C LEU A 299 58.01 25.82 -64.83
N GLN A 300 58.75 24.72 -64.97
CA GLN A 300 58.49 23.49 -64.22
C GLN A 300 58.70 23.71 -62.72
N THR A 301 59.81 24.34 -62.30
CA THR A 301 60.04 24.66 -60.90
C THR A 301 58.96 25.59 -60.33
N SER A 302 58.49 26.55 -61.13
CA SER A 302 57.35 27.40 -60.76
C SER A 302 56.05 26.60 -60.62
N ALA A 303 55.75 25.70 -61.56
CA ALA A 303 54.58 24.82 -61.49
C ALA A 303 54.62 23.90 -60.26
N ASP A 304 55.78 23.33 -59.94
CA ASP A 304 55.98 22.50 -58.75
C ASP A 304 55.75 23.32 -57.47
N SER A 305 56.21 24.58 -57.43
CA SER A 305 55.96 25.48 -56.30
C SER A 305 54.48 25.82 -56.11
N PHE A 306 53.73 26.02 -57.21
CA PHE A 306 52.28 26.18 -57.15
C PHE A 306 51.57 24.89 -56.69
N GLY A 307 52.12 23.72 -57.04
CA GLY A 307 51.64 22.44 -56.55
C GLY A 307 51.74 22.32 -55.04
N VAL A 308 52.87 22.72 -54.45
CA VAL A 308 53.07 22.73 -52.99
C VAL A 308 52.10 23.71 -52.33
N VAL A 309 52.00 24.94 -52.82
CA VAL A 309 51.06 25.94 -52.28
C VAL A 309 49.60 25.48 -52.37
N SER A 310 49.21 24.81 -53.46
CA SER A 310 47.87 24.25 -53.62
C SER A 310 47.58 23.14 -52.60
N ALA A 311 48.56 22.28 -52.32
CA ALA A 311 48.45 21.25 -51.29
C ALA A 311 48.31 21.87 -49.88
N ASP A 312 49.08 22.93 -49.59
CA ASP A 312 48.99 23.66 -48.33
C ASP A 312 47.64 24.36 -48.16
N VAL A 313 47.11 24.98 -49.22
CA VAL A 313 45.76 25.59 -49.19
C VAL A 313 44.69 24.52 -48.96
N ALA A 314 44.79 23.35 -49.60
CA ALA A 314 43.86 22.24 -49.37
C ALA A 314 43.94 21.71 -47.94
N SER A 315 45.13 21.70 -47.33
CA SER A 315 45.33 21.40 -45.91
C SER A 315 44.65 22.43 -45.00
N CYS A 316 44.85 23.73 -45.26
CA CYS A 316 44.19 24.80 -44.49
C CYS A 316 42.66 24.74 -44.58
N ILE A 317 42.10 24.39 -45.75
CA ILE A 317 40.65 24.22 -45.91
C ILE A 317 40.14 23.09 -45.02
N LYS A 318 40.82 21.94 -44.98
CA LYS A 318 40.44 20.83 -44.10
C LYS A 318 40.47 21.23 -42.62
N LEU A 319 41.51 21.94 -42.19
CA LEU A 319 41.59 22.45 -40.82
C LEU A 319 40.44 23.41 -40.49
N LEU A 320 40.03 24.26 -41.44
CA LEU A 320 38.88 25.15 -41.25
C LEU A 320 37.55 24.38 -41.15
N GLU A 321 37.38 23.31 -41.94
CA GLU A 321 36.21 22.42 -41.84
C GLU A 321 36.17 21.69 -40.49
N GLU A 322 37.31 21.20 -40.01
CA GLU A 322 37.44 20.57 -38.69
C GLU A 322 37.10 21.54 -37.57
N ILE A 323 37.68 22.75 -37.59
CA ILE A 323 37.37 23.82 -36.63
C ILE A 323 35.88 24.20 -36.68
N GLY A 324 35.29 24.29 -37.87
CA GLY A 324 33.86 24.56 -38.02
C GLY A 324 32.99 23.47 -37.39
N GLY A 325 33.40 22.20 -37.54
CA GLY A 325 32.74 21.08 -36.88
C GLY A 325 32.90 21.06 -35.36
N GLU A 326 34.05 21.48 -34.84
CA GLU A 326 34.27 21.64 -33.40
C GLU A 326 33.47 22.80 -32.81
N LEU A 327 33.40 23.94 -33.51
CA LEU A 327 32.61 25.10 -33.09
C LEU A 327 31.12 24.75 -32.98
N ALA A 328 30.57 24.01 -33.96
CA ALA A 328 29.18 23.56 -33.93
C ALA A 328 28.89 22.62 -32.73
N LYS A 329 29.85 21.75 -32.37
CA LYS A 329 29.73 20.91 -31.17
C LYS A 329 29.78 21.73 -29.89
N GLU A 330 30.66 22.73 -29.82
CA GLU A 330 30.75 23.63 -28.69
C GLU A 330 29.44 24.40 -28.48
N GLU A 331 28.84 24.91 -29.55
CA GLU A 331 27.54 25.59 -29.50
C GLU A 331 26.43 24.66 -28.97
N GLU A 332 26.38 23.40 -29.43
CA GLU A 332 25.42 22.40 -28.95
C GLU A 332 25.63 22.12 -27.44
N ASP A 333 26.87 21.97 -27.00
CA ASP A 333 27.19 21.72 -25.60
C ASP A 333 26.93 22.93 -24.70
N ASN A 334 27.15 24.15 -25.19
CA ASN A 334 26.74 25.38 -24.50
C ASN A 334 25.22 25.49 -24.39
N ALA A 335 24.48 25.09 -25.42
CA ALA A 335 23.02 25.03 -25.37
C ALA A 335 22.52 23.98 -24.36
N LYS A 336 23.19 22.82 -24.25
CA LYS A 336 22.90 21.82 -23.20
C LYS A 336 23.22 22.36 -21.81
N LYS A 337 24.37 23.02 -21.65
CA LYS A 337 24.83 23.60 -20.38
C LYS A 337 23.86 24.67 -19.87
N THR A 338 23.39 25.55 -20.74
CA THR A 338 22.40 26.58 -20.38
C THR A 338 21.08 25.95 -19.93
N ARG A 339 20.54 24.98 -20.68
CA ARG A 339 19.34 24.22 -20.27
C ARG A 339 19.50 23.52 -18.92
N GLN A 340 20.64 22.86 -18.70
CA GLN A 340 20.93 22.19 -17.42
C GLN A 340 21.06 23.19 -16.28
N ARG A 341 21.68 24.35 -16.52
CA ARG A 341 21.77 25.43 -15.53
C ARG A 341 20.39 25.95 -15.16
N ASP A 342 19.53 26.19 -16.13
CA ASP A 342 18.18 26.71 -15.89
C ASP A 342 17.33 25.67 -15.14
N ALA A 343 17.42 24.39 -15.51
CA ALA A 343 16.79 23.29 -14.76
C ALA A 343 17.33 23.15 -13.32
N LEU A 344 18.62 23.39 -13.09
CA LEU A 344 19.21 23.43 -11.75
C LEU A 344 18.68 24.62 -10.94
N THR A 345 18.49 25.79 -11.57
CA THR A 345 17.92 26.95 -10.88
C THR A 345 16.46 26.75 -10.50
N GLU A 346 15.67 26.12 -11.37
CA GLU A 346 14.27 25.77 -11.10
C GLU A 346 14.16 24.75 -9.96
N ARG A 347 14.89 23.64 -10.04
CA ARG A 347 14.96 22.67 -8.93
C ARG A 347 15.47 23.28 -7.63
N GLY A 348 16.42 24.22 -7.71
CA GLY A 348 16.90 24.96 -6.56
C GLY A 348 15.85 25.88 -5.93
N ALA A 349 14.90 26.39 -6.72
CA ALA A 349 13.75 27.12 -6.21
C ALA A 349 12.76 26.18 -5.51
N ASP A 350 12.45 25.03 -6.13
CA ASP A 350 11.55 24.02 -5.57
C ASP A 350 12.05 23.51 -4.21
N VAL A 351 13.36 23.21 -4.10
CA VAL A 351 13.97 22.76 -2.84
C VAL A 351 13.78 23.81 -1.74
N LYS A 352 13.99 25.10 -2.05
CA LYS A 352 13.79 26.18 -1.08
C LYS A 352 12.33 26.34 -0.66
N GLU A 353 11.38 26.09 -1.57
CA GLU A 353 9.96 26.10 -1.25
C GLU A 353 9.59 24.93 -0.33
N VAL A 354 10.09 23.73 -0.62
CA VAL A 354 9.91 22.55 0.22
C VAL A 354 10.52 22.76 1.61
N GLU A 355 11.73 23.32 1.72
CA GLU A 355 12.36 23.65 3.01
C GLU A 355 11.52 24.67 3.82
N ARG A 356 10.91 25.65 3.15
CA ARG A 356 9.99 26.60 3.81
C ARG A 356 8.72 25.90 4.30
N ALA A 357 8.15 25.01 3.50
CA ALA A 357 6.99 24.22 3.90
C ALA A 357 7.32 23.29 5.08
N GLU A 358 8.48 22.63 5.04
CA GLU A 358 8.97 21.76 6.11
C GLU A 358 9.14 22.54 7.42
N THR A 359 9.83 23.68 7.39
CA THR A 359 10.02 24.51 8.59
C THR A 359 8.70 25.04 9.16
N MET A 360 7.72 25.35 8.30
CA MET A 360 6.38 25.72 8.73
C MET A 360 5.66 24.56 9.41
N LEU A 361 5.70 23.35 8.83
CA LEU A 361 5.10 22.15 9.40
C LEU A 361 5.77 21.74 10.72
N GLN A 362 7.10 21.82 10.81
CA GLN A 362 7.84 21.57 12.05
C GLN A 362 7.40 22.52 13.17
N LYS A 363 7.19 23.81 12.87
CA LYS A 363 6.67 24.78 13.86
C LYS A 363 5.24 24.43 14.29
N GLN A 364 4.38 24.01 13.36
CA GLN A 364 3.03 23.56 13.70
C GLN A 364 3.07 22.31 14.58
N LEU A 365 3.91 21.34 14.26
CA LEU A 365 4.09 20.11 15.02
C LEU A 365 4.59 20.42 16.44
N ALA A 366 5.58 21.30 16.58
CA ALA A 366 6.05 21.75 17.90
C ALA A 366 4.93 22.39 18.73
N LYS A 367 4.09 23.23 18.12
CA LYS A 367 2.93 23.85 18.80
C LYS A 367 1.90 22.81 19.25
N TRP A 368 1.65 21.78 18.44
CA TRP A 368 0.74 20.68 18.79
C TRP A 368 1.30 19.78 19.89
N ASN A 369 2.61 19.51 19.87
CA ASN A 369 3.28 18.78 20.94
C ASN A 369 3.19 19.55 22.26
N GLU A 370 3.52 20.84 22.26
CA GLU A 370 3.42 21.67 23.48
C GLU A 370 1.98 21.70 24.03
N ARG A 371 0.97 21.76 23.15
CA ARG A 371 -0.44 21.67 23.56
C ARG A 371 -0.76 20.30 24.15
N THR A 372 -0.25 19.23 23.57
CA THR A 372 -0.46 17.85 24.03
C THR A 372 0.20 17.62 25.39
N ASP A 373 1.41 18.12 25.58
CA ASP A 373 2.15 18.00 26.84
C ASP A 373 1.46 18.80 27.95
N LYS A 374 0.98 20.02 27.68
CA LYS A 374 0.15 20.78 28.63
C LYS A 374 -1.12 20.02 29.03
N LEU A 375 -1.79 19.36 28.08
CA LEU A 375 -2.98 18.55 28.40
C LEU A 375 -2.62 17.32 29.24
N ARG A 376 -1.48 16.68 28.96
CA ARG A 376 -0.97 15.56 29.76
C ARG A 376 -0.62 15.99 31.17
N GLU A 377 0.09 17.10 31.34
CA GLU A 377 0.40 17.67 32.66
C GLU A 377 -0.87 18.03 33.43
N GLN A 378 -1.85 18.68 32.80
CA GLN A 378 -3.14 18.98 33.43
C GLN A 378 -3.90 17.72 33.84
N SER A 379 -3.90 16.69 33.00
CA SER A 379 -4.51 15.40 33.32
C SER A 379 -3.80 14.72 34.48
N ALA A 380 -2.46 14.73 34.50
CA ALA A 380 -1.66 14.16 35.56
C ALA A 380 -1.87 14.90 36.90
N ALA A 381 -1.91 16.23 36.87
CA ALA A 381 -2.21 17.07 38.03
C ALA A 381 -3.60 16.78 38.60
N LYS A 382 -4.64 16.72 37.75
CA LYS A 382 -6.00 16.35 38.17
C LYS A 382 -6.06 14.94 38.75
N ALA A 383 -5.34 13.98 38.17
CA ALA A 383 -5.27 12.63 38.69
C ALA A 383 -4.55 12.58 40.05
N HIS A 384 -3.52 13.40 40.26
CA HIS A 384 -2.85 13.52 41.54
C HIS A 384 -3.77 14.13 42.61
N GLU A 385 -4.43 15.25 42.30
CA GLU A 385 -5.38 15.91 43.19
C GLU A 385 -6.56 14.98 43.57
N ALA A 386 -7.06 14.21 42.61
CA ALA A 386 -8.10 13.20 42.86
C ALA A 386 -7.61 12.08 43.79
N LYS A 387 -6.34 11.64 43.64
CA LYS A 387 -5.74 10.65 44.54
C LYS A 387 -5.56 11.19 45.95
N GLU A 388 -5.09 12.43 46.11
CA GLU A 388 -4.95 13.08 47.43
C GLU A 388 -6.31 13.19 48.12
N LYS A 389 -7.32 13.72 47.44
CA LYS A 389 -8.71 13.78 47.95
C LYS A 389 -9.25 12.41 48.33
N MET A 390 -8.96 11.38 47.53
CA MET A 390 -9.37 10.01 47.83
C MET A 390 -8.67 9.47 49.08
N GLU A 391 -7.40 9.79 49.29
CA GLU A 391 -6.65 9.38 50.48
C GLU A 391 -7.13 10.12 51.73
N GLU A 392 -7.39 11.42 51.64
CA GLU A 392 -8.04 12.22 52.70
C GLU A 392 -9.40 11.64 53.08
N LEU A 393 -10.26 11.35 52.09
CA LEU A 393 -11.56 10.73 52.32
C LEU A 393 -11.44 9.35 52.98
N LYS A 394 -10.44 8.54 52.62
CA LYS A 394 -10.19 7.26 53.30
C LYS A 394 -9.77 7.48 54.75
N GLN A 395 -8.93 8.47 55.05
CA GLN A 395 -8.52 8.80 56.42
C GLN A 395 -9.71 9.26 57.25
N ILE A 396 -10.56 10.14 56.70
CA ILE A 396 -11.82 10.56 57.34
C ILE A 396 -12.73 9.35 57.55
N HIS A 397 -12.87 8.46 56.56
CA HIS A 397 -13.72 7.28 56.72
C HIS A 397 -13.19 6.32 57.80
N ARG A 398 -11.86 6.16 57.92
CA ARG A 398 -11.23 5.36 58.98
C ARG A 398 -11.52 5.94 60.36
N THR A 399 -11.26 7.24 60.55
CA THR A 399 -11.54 7.92 61.83
C THR A 399 -13.03 7.86 62.18
N LEU A 400 -13.93 8.05 61.22
CA LEU A 400 -15.38 7.94 61.44
C LEU A 400 -15.80 6.51 61.83
N ASN A 401 -15.19 5.48 61.24
CA ASN A 401 -15.44 4.09 61.61
C ASN A 401 -14.89 3.77 63.01
N GLU A 402 -13.72 4.29 63.37
CA GLU A 402 -13.16 4.16 64.71
C GLU A 402 -14.08 4.83 65.75
N GLU A 403 -14.51 6.06 65.50
CA GLU A 403 -15.49 6.75 66.34
C GLU A 403 -16.80 5.98 66.47
N ARG A 404 -17.30 5.40 65.36
CA ARG A 404 -18.53 4.59 65.38
C ARG A 404 -18.35 3.31 66.18
N SER A 405 -17.19 2.68 66.09
CA SER A 405 -16.84 1.49 66.87
C SER A 405 -16.76 1.81 68.36
N ASP A 406 -16.11 2.91 68.73
CA ASP A 406 -15.98 3.34 70.13
C ASP A 406 -17.32 3.79 70.72
N LYS A 407 -18.13 4.55 69.97
CA LYS A 407 -19.52 4.85 70.34
C LYS A 407 -20.33 3.56 70.50
N GLY A 408 -20.14 2.57 69.62
CA GLY A 408 -20.76 1.25 69.75
C GLY A 408 -20.35 0.53 71.04
N ARG A 409 -19.07 0.54 71.40
CA ARG A 409 -18.57 -0.03 72.67
C ARG A 409 -19.14 0.69 73.88
N ASP A 410 -19.25 2.01 73.83
CA ASP A 410 -19.80 2.79 74.94
C ASP A 410 -21.30 2.61 75.10
N ILE A 411 -22.04 2.45 74.00
CA ILE A 411 -23.45 2.04 74.02
C ILE A 411 -23.57 0.65 74.66
N GLU A 412 -22.74 -0.32 74.29
CA GLU A 412 -22.77 -1.66 74.87
C GLU A 412 -22.45 -1.63 76.37
N LYS A 413 -21.44 -0.87 76.80
CA LYS A 413 -21.16 -0.67 78.24
C LYS A 413 -22.34 -0.06 78.98
N ARG A 414 -23.01 0.94 78.39
CA ARG A 414 -24.21 1.56 78.97
C ARG A 414 -25.35 0.55 79.05
N ARG A 415 -25.56 -0.26 78.01
CA ARG A 415 -26.55 -1.33 77.98
C ARG A 415 -26.32 -2.35 79.08
N VAL A 416 -25.09 -2.85 79.24
CA VAL A 416 -24.73 -3.78 80.32
C VAL A 416 -24.96 -3.15 81.69
N ARG A 417 -24.66 -1.86 81.89
CA ARG A 417 -24.96 -1.16 83.14
C ARG A 417 -26.47 -1.06 83.40
N ILE A 418 -27.26 -0.74 82.38
CA ILE A 418 -28.73 -0.69 82.46
C ILE A 418 -29.26 -2.06 82.86
N GLU A 419 -28.85 -3.13 82.17
CA GLU A 419 -29.26 -4.51 82.48
C GLU A 419 -28.86 -4.92 83.92
N GLN A 420 -27.67 -4.54 84.38
CA GLN A 420 -27.25 -4.77 85.77
C GLN A 420 -28.11 -3.99 86.78
N THR A 421 -28.46 -2.74 86.49
CA THR A 421 -29.33 -1.94 87.37
C THR A 421 -30.78 -2.44 87.36
N GLU A 422 -31.30 -2.88 86.22
CA GLU A 422 -32.62 -3.51 86.11
C GLU A 422 -32.68 -4.81 86.91
N LYS A 423 -31.65 -5.65 86.82
CA LYS A 423 -31.54 -6.84 87.65
C LYS A 423 -31.53 -6.51 89.14
N LYS A 424 -30.73 -5.52 89.57
CA LYS A 424 -30.73 -5.06 90.97
C LYS A 424 -32.09 -4.51 91.42
N MET A 425 -32.80 -3.79 90.55
CA MET A 425 -34.15 -3.31 90.85
C MET A 425 -35.14 -4.48 91.01
N LEU A 426 -35.04 -5.52 90.17
CA LEU A 426 -35.84 -6.73 90.31
C LEU A 426 -35.54 -7.44 91.63
N ASP A 427 -34.25 -7.65 91.96
CA ASP A 427 -33.84 -8.30 93.21
C ASP A 427 -34.32 -7.49 94.44
N LEU A 428 -34.22 -6.16 94.40
CA LEU A 428 -34.73 -5.26 95.46
C LEU A 428 -36.26 -5.33 95.57
N LYS A 429 -36.96 -5.37 94.43
CA LYS A 429 -38.42 -5.48 94.41
C LYS A 429 -38.88 -6.80 95.01
N GLU A 430 -38.22 -7.90 94.66
CA GLU A 430 -38.47 -9.23 95.24
C GLU A 430 -38.18 -9.24 96.74
N ASN A 431 -37.07 -8.61 97.19
CA ASN A 431 -36.78 -8.47 98.61
C ASN A 431 -37.84 -7.66 99.37
N ILE A 432 -38.31 -6.53 98.81
CA ILE A 432 -39.38 -5.73 99.42
C ILE A 432 -40.69 -6.52 99.45
N GLU A 433 -41.04 -7.23 98.37
CA GLU A 433 -42.21 -8.10 98.33
C GLU A 433 -42.14 -9.19 99.41
N ASN A 434 -40.96 -9.80 99.61
CA ASN A 434 -40.70 -10.76 100.67
C ASN A 434 -40.78 -10.14 102.07
N GLU A 435 -40.23 -8.94 102.29
CA GLU A 435 -40.33 -8.21 103.55
C GLU A 435 -41.77 -7.82 103.88
N VAL A 436 -42.54 -7.35 102.89
CA VAL A 436 -43.97 -7.05 103.03
C VAL A 436 -44.74 -8.33 103.36
N HIS A 437 -44.42 -9.44 102.70
CA HIS A 437 -45.05 -10.74 103.00
C HIS A 437 -44.74 -11.19 104.44
N ASN A 438 -43.48 -11.10 104.87
CA ASN A 438 -43.07 -11.43 106.23
C ASN A 438 -43.73 -10.53 107.28
N ALA A 439 -43.79 -9.21 107.03
CA ALA A 439 -44.46 -8.27 107.92
C ALA A 439 -45.97 -8.51 107.99
N TYR A 440 -46.59 -8.90 106.86
CA TYR A 440 -48.00 -9.29 106.81
C TYR A 440 -48.26 -10.60 107.59
N ASP A 441 -47.36 -11.57 107.50
CA ASP A 441 -47.42 -12.81 108.29
C ASP A 441 -47.23 -12.56 109.79
N GLU A 442 -46.31 -11.66 110.17
CA GLU A 442 -46.15 -11.23 111.57
C GLU A 442 -47.38 -10.47 112.08
N TYR A 443 -47.98 -9.60 111.26
CA TYR A 443 -49.24 -8.94 111.58
C TYR A 443 -50.36 -9.96 111.79
N LEU A 444 -50.50 -10.96 110.93
CA LEU A 444 -51.48 -12.05 111.08
C LEU A 444 -51.26 -12.86 112.36
N LYS A 445 -49.99 -13.12 112.74
CA LYS A 445 -49.65 -13.76 114.01
C LYS A 445 -50.03 -12.87 115.20
N MET A 446 -49.76 -11.58 115.17
CA MET A 446 -50.17 -10.67 116.24
C MET A 446 -51.70 -10.55 116.33
N GLU A 447 -52.40 -10.51 115.19
CA GLU A 447 -53.86 -10.51 115.14
C GLU A 447 -54.43 -11.80 115.74
N SER A 448 -53.83 -12.96 115.47
CA SER A 448 -54.23 -14.23 116.08
C SER A 448 -53.91 -14.28 117.59
N HIS A 449 -52.77 -13.74 118.02
CA HIS A 449 -52.43 -13.57 119.45
C HIS A 449 -53.41 -12.63 120.18
N ILE A 450 -53.82 -11.53 119.56
CA ILE A 450 -54.83 -10.62 120.12
C ILE A 450 -56.19 -11.32 120.19
N LYS A 451 -56.60 -12.05 119.15
CA LYS A 451 -57.84 -12.84 119.16
C LYS A 451 -57.81 -13.94 120.24
N LEU A 452 -56.67 -14.60 120.43
CA LEU A 452 -56.43 -15.57 121.50
C LEU A 452 -56.52 -14.91 122.88
N TYR A 453 -55.89 -13.75 123.07
CA TYR A 453 -55.97 -13.00 124.32
C TYR A 453 -57.40 -12.52 124.62
N ILE A 454 -58.14 -12.07 123.61
CA ILE A 454 -59.56 -11.71 123.75
C ILE A 454 -60.38 -12.94 124.13
N THR A 455 -60.14 -14.10 123.52
CA THR A 455 -60.85 -15.34 123.88
C THR A 455 -60.46 -15.87 125.27
N GLU A 456 -59.22 -15.72 125.70
CA GLU A 456 -58.78 -16.05 127.07
C GLU A 456 -59.35 -15.07 128.12
N MET A 457 -59.46 -13.79 127.79
CA MET A 457 -60.14 -12.78 128.62
C MET A 457 -61.65 -13.05 128.72
N GLU A 458 -62.30 -13.44 127.63
CA GLU A 458 -63.72 -13.85 127.64
C GLU A 458 -63.96 -15.13 128.47
N GLN A 459 -62.97 -16.03 128.57
CA GLN A 459 -63.05 -17.22 129.42
C GLN A 459 -62.79 -16.91 130.91
N THR A 460 -62.00 -15.89 131.23
CA THR A 460 -61.72 -15.49 132.64
C THR A 460 -62.79 -14.57 133.23
N VAL A 461 -63.59 -13.89 132.40
CA VAL A 461 -64.75 -13.08 132.83
C VAL A 461 -66.02 -13.94 133.03
N ASN A 462 -66.04 -15.18 132.54
CA ASN A 462 -67.15 -16.13 132.69
C ASN A 462 -66.93 -17.21 133.76
N MET A 463 -66.02 -16.99 134.72
CA MET A 463 -65.90 -17.80 135.95
C MET A 463 -66.42 -17.05 137.19
#